data_AF-L8JF87-F1
#
_entry.id   AF-L8JF87-F1
#
_cell.length_a   1.000
_cell.length_b   1.000
_cell.length_c   1.000
_cell.angle_alpha   90.00
_cell.angle_beta   90.00
_cell.angle_gamma   90.00
#
_symmetry.space_group_name_H-M   'P 1'
#
loop_
_entity.id
_entity.type
_entity.pdbx_description
1 polymer ?
#
loop_
_entity_poly.entity_id
_entity_poly.type
_entity_poly.pdbx_seq_one_letter_code
_entity_poly.pdbx_strand_id
1 'polypeptide(L)'
;MNFRYDINGLRAIAVIAVVLFHFNPSWVPGGFAGVDVFFVISGFLMTGIIFRGLENNSFSLPKFYLARANRIIPALVAMCLALLIFGWFNLIPIDYRALGNEVVNAIIFVSNIIYSSKNGYFDATSHEKWLLHTWSLSVEWQFYIVYPILLLALKRFFSIETIKKLIIATTLIGFSYSVFATIYQPDSAYYLLASRAWEMLFGGIAYLYPWSFKESQKKLLELSGLALIFISYAFISSDTPWPGHFALLPVIGTYLVIVANRQNSLVTNNPIFQAMGKWSYSIYLWHWPLVVFGEWNKMDNFFIIGIAASIILGCISFKFIENKQSGLVKHIFIKDKYFRGAVTVLLLGGLVHHFDGVDIRYNESQQSLYSSIKKAKEDWAYPDANLDVNGLKIRRIQNHEQTDKNILFIGASHIEQTYPYVSALNNKYNVYYLTMGGCFVTPSMNSQKEEDGDCSNIKDYMSLMDKVNFDKVVTSFYCFDCFISKNKSVREEQVEKRIREYDEFLKDIKSRSKEVFLILGEPQGDEFSPVKTARHNLKPYVPLNKVVESYSLHNHALSELKELNDVNVINPLNYLCKDGVCPTRDGNNFFYRDSNHMRPWYAKEKLSYLSPILS
;
A
#
# COMPACT_ATOMS: atom_id res chain seq x y z
N MET A 1 -11.37 34.42 -13.36
CA MET A 1 -9.91 34.33 -13.23
C MET A 1 -9.36 34.11 -14.61
N ASN A 2 -8.37 34.90 -15.01
CA ASN A 2 -7.62 34.66 -16.25
C ASN A 2 -6.85 33.34 -16.12
N PHE A 3 -6.55 32.72 -17.26
CA PHE A 3 -5.74 31.52 -17.30
C PHE A 3 -4.35 31.79 -16.72
N ARG A 4 -3.84 30.90 -15.87
CA ARG A 4 -2.56 31.00 -15.17
C ARG A 4 -1.58 29.98 -15.78
N TYR A 5 -0.67 30.47 -16.62
CA TYR A 5 0.31 29.65 -17.34
C TYR A 5 1.32 28.98 -16.39
N ASP A 6 1.73 29.69 -15.35
CA ASP A 6 2.60 29.20 -14.29
C ASP A 6 1.99 28.00 -13.53
N ILE A 7 0.71 28.10 -13.13
CA ILE A 7 0.00 27.00 -12.47
C ILE A 7 -0.15 25.80 -13.41
N ASN A 8 -0.44 26.04 -14.69
CA ASN A 8 -0.53 24.95 -15.66
C ASN A 8 0.83 24.27 -15.89
N GLY A 9 1.93 25.03 -15.90
CA GLY A 9 3.28 24.49 -15.95
C GLY A 9 3.65 23.68 -14.71
N LEU A 10 3.26 24.13 -13.51
CA LEU A 10 3.42 23.34 -12.28
C LEU A 10 2.68 22.00 -12.33
N ARG A 11 1.45 21.97 -12.87
CA ARG A 11 0.71 20.71 -13.08
C ARG A 11 1.45 19.75 -14.01
N ALA A 12 2.16 20.27 -15.01
CA ALA A 12 3.00 19.46 -15.89
C ALA A 12 4.19 18.85 -15.14
N ILE A 13 4.92 19.69 -14.38
CA ILE A 13 6.06 19.24 -13.56
C ILE A 13 5.62 18.13 -12.59
N ALA A 14 4.50 18.35 -11.90
CA ALA A 14 3.94 17.40 -10.94
C ALA A 14 3.56 16.06 -11.58
N VAL A 15 2.79 16.06 -12.69
CA VAL A 15 2.38 14.79 -13.32
C VAL A 15 3.56 14.04 -13.93
N ILE A 16 4.55 14.75 -14.50
CA ILE A 16 5.75 14.11 -15.05
C ILE A 16 6.50 13.37 -13.95
N ALA A 17 6.74 14.03 -12.81
CA ALA A 17 7.45 13.41 -11.69
C ALA A 17 6.72 12.17 -11.16
N VAL A 18 5.39 12.25 -11.01
CA VAL A 18 4.56 11.13 -10.56
C VAL A 18 4.63 9.95 -11.55
N VAL A 19 4.51 10.21 -12.85
CA VAL A 19 4.56 9.17 -13.88
C VAL A 19 5.94 8.50 -13.91
N LEU A 20 7.02 9.28 -13.90
CA LEU A 20 8.38 8.74 -13.92
C LEU A 20 8.67 7.91 -12.68
N PHE A 21 8.26 8.37 -11.50
CA PHE A 21 8.42 7.63 -10.25
C PHE A 21 7.76 6.26 -10.31
N HIS A 22 6.51 6.16 -10.78
CA HIS A 22 5.80 4.88 -10.77
C HIS A 22 6.28 3.89 -11.83
N PHE A 23 6.85 4.34 -12.96
CA PHE A 23 7.45 3.43 -13.94
C PHE A 23 8.89 3.05 -13.62
N ASN A 24 9.66 3.97 -13.03
CA ASN A 24 11.00 3.66 -12.56
C ASN A 24 11.39 4.59 -11.38
N PRO A 25 11.24 4.10 -10.13
CA PRO A 25 11.55 4.90 -8.94
C PRO A 25 13.00 5.38 -8.88
N SER A 26 13.95 4.73 -9.57
CA SER A 26 15.36 5.13 -9.53
C SER A 26 15.67 6.45 -10.25
N TRP A 27 14.81 6.87 -11.19
CA TRP A 27 15.03 8.10 -11.96
C TRP A 27 14.61 9.35 -11.21
N VAL A 28 13.50 9.25 -10.47
CA VAL A 28 12.89 10.36 -9.73
C VAL A 28 12.37 9.79 -8.41
N PRO A 29 13.24 9.44 -7.45
CA PRO A 29 12.86 8.70 -6.25
C PRO A 29 11.82 9.39 -5.39
N GLY A 30 11.78 10.73 -5.42
CA GLY A 30 10.80 11.55 -4.70
C GLY A 30 9.64 12.00 -5.58
N GLY A 31 9.45 11.44 -6.77
CA GLY A 31 8.46 11.92 -7.73
C GLY A 31 7.00 11.76 -7.28
N PHE A 32 6.74 10.89 -6.30
CA PHE A 32 5.43 10.79 -5.64
C PHE A 32 5.01 12.09 -4.94
N ALA A 33 5.97 12.94 -4.53
CA ALA A 33 5.73 14.26 -3.95
C ALA A 33 5.07 15.25 -4.93
N GLY A 34 4.95 14.89 -6.22
CA GLY A 34 4.15 15.65 -7.17
C GLY A 34 2.67 15.71 -6.81
N VAL A 35 2.15 14.76 -6.02
CA VAL A 35 0.78 14.82 -5.48
C VAL A 35 0.62 16.02 -4.53
N ASP A 36 1.61 16.32 -3.71
CA ASP A 36 1.62 17.44 -2.77
C ASP A 36 1.61 18.78 -3.52
N VAL A 37 2.31 18.87 -4.67
CA VAL A 37 2.21 20.01 -5.60
C VAL A 37 0.77 20.18 -6.11
N PHE A 38 0.09 19.08 -6.47
CA PHE A 38 -1.32 19.13 -6.88
C PHE A 38 -2.24 19.60 -5.73
N PHE A 39 -2.02 19.13 -4.50
CA PHE A 39 -2.79 19.55 -3.33
C PHE A 39 -2.66 21.05 -3.06
N VAL A 40 -1.45 21.63 -3.13
CA VAL A 40 -1.26 23.09 -2.99
C VAL A 40 -1.99 23.86 -4.10
N ILE A 41 -1.86 23.42 -5.36
CA ILE A 41 -2.58 24.04 -6.49
C ILE A 41 -4.10 23.99 -6.29
N SER A 42 -4.59 22.83 -5.84
CA SER A 42 -5.99 22.57 -5.58
C SER A 42 -6.56 23.52 -4.53
N GLY A 43 -5.84 23.64 -3.41
CA GLY A 43 -6.12 24.56 -2.32
C GLY A 43 -6.21 26.02 -2.76
N PHE A 44 -5.24 26.49 -3.55
CA PHE A 44 -5.23 27.84 -4.12
C PHE A 44 -6.48 28.11 -4.97
N LEU A 45 -6.79 27.20 -5.89
CA LEU A 45 -7.93 27.35 -6.81
C LEU A 45 -9.27 27.30 -6.08
N MET A 46 -9.45 26.35 -5.15
CA MET A 46 -10.71 26.19 -4.42
C MET A 46 -10.96 27.36 -3.48
N THR A 47 -9.95 27.74 -2.69
CA THR A 47 -10.02 28.91 -1.82
C THR A 47 -10.38 30.16 -2.62
N GLY A 48 -9.76 30.35 -3.79
CA GLY A 48 -10.09 31.46 -4.66
C GLY A 48 -11.55 31.48 -5.13
N ILE A 49 -12.10 30.35 -5.56
CA ILE A 49 -13.50 30.27 -6.00
C ILE A 49 -14.45 30.58 -4.83
N ILE A 50 -14.16 30.02 -3.65
CA ILE A 50 -15.01 30.16 -2.47
C ILE A 50 -14.96 31.59 -1.95
N PHE A 51 -13.79 32.13 -1.64
CA PHE A 51 -13.66 33.47 -1.03
C PHE A 51 -14.18 34.59 -1.92
N ARG A 52 -13.95 34.57 -3.25
CA ARG A 52 -14.58 35.56 -4.14
C ARG A 52 -16.10 35.51 -4.09
N GLY A 53 -16.66 34.31 -4.03
CA GLY A 53 -18.10 34.14 -3.89
C GLY A 53 -18.61 34.63 -2.53
N LEU A 54 -17.84 34.41 -1.45
CA LEU A 54 -18.20 34.86 -0.11
C LEU A 54 -18.11 36.38 0.01
N GLU A 55 -17.06 37.02 -0.49
CA GLU A 55 -16.87 38.47 -0.48
C GLU A 55 -17.97 39.18 -1.30
N ASN A 56 -18.33 38.61 -2.46
CA ASN A 56 -19.37 39.15 -3.34
C ASN A 56 -20.79 38.63 -3.01
N ASN A 57 -21.00 37.94 -1.89
CA ASN A 57 -22.27 37.31 -1.47
C ASN A 57 -22.99 36.52 -2.59
N SER A 58 -22.23 35.87 -3.46
CA SER A 58 -22.72 35.14 -4.65
C SER A 58 -22.30 33.67 -4.66
N PHE A 59 -21.65 33.19 -3.61
CA PHE A 59 -21.24 31.79 -3.49
C PHE A 59 -22.47 30.86 -3.45
N SER A 60 -22.43 29.80 -4.25
CA SER A 60 -23.48 28.78 -4.31
C SER A 60 -22.84 27.41 -4.21
N LEU A 61 -23.10 26.74 -3.08
CA LEU A 61 -22.55 25.42 -2.79
C LEU A 61 -22.94 24.37 -3.86
N PRO A 62 -24.21 24.28 -4.31
CA PRO A 62 -24.56 23.34 -5.37
C PRO A 62 -23.84 23.63 -6.71
N LYS A 63 -23.69 24.92 -7.09
CA LYS A 63 -22.96 25.29 -8.30
C LYS A 63 -21.47 24.92 -8.20
N PHE A 64 -20.88 25.09 -7.02
CA PHE A 64 -19.49 24.70 -6.75
C PHE A 64 -19.31 23.18 -6.92
N TYR A 65 -20.11 22.36 -6.23
CA TYR A 65 -20.02 20.90 -6.35
C TYR A 65 -20.28 20.40 -7.76
N LEU A 66 -21.28 20.93 -8.45
CA LEU A 66 -21.53 20.57 -9.85
C LEU A 66 -20.34 20.90 -10.75
N ALA A 67 -19.70 22.06 -10.55
CA ALA A 67 -18.51 22.42 -11.33
C ALA A 67 -17.31 21.52 -11.04
N ARG A 68 -17.17 20.99 -9.81
CA ARG A 68 -16.11 20.03 -9.46
C ARG A 68 -16.43 18.63 -9.98
N ALA A 69 -17.66 18.16 -9.79
CA ALA A 69 -18.15 16.89 -10.30
C ALA A 69 -17.97 16.78 -11.82
N ASN A 70 -18.38 17.81 -12.56
CA ASN A 70 -18.21 17.84 -14.03
C ASN A 70 -16.75 17.81 -14.46
N ARG A 71 -15.82 18.27 -13.62
CA ARG A 71 -14.38 18.22 -13.93
C ARG A 71 -13.79 16.84 -13.66
N ILE A 72 -14.15 16.20 -12.55
CA ILE A 72 -13.50 14.98 -12.05
C ILE A 72 -14.17 13.70 -12.56
N ILE A 73 -15.48 13.59 -12.35
CA ILE A 73 -16.23 12.33 -12.50
C ILE A 73 -16.16 11.76 -13.93
N PRO A 74 -16.28 12.55 -15.02
CA PRO A 74 -16.37 11.98 -16.36
C PRO A 74 -15.16 11.13 -16.76
N ALA A 75 -13.93 11.62 -16.51
CA ALA A 75 -12.71 10.88 -16.86
C ALA A 75 -12.50 9.67 -15.94
N LEU A 76 -12.83 9.80 -14.65
CA LEU A 76 -12.79 8.70 -13.69
C LEU A 76 -13.76 7.57 -14.10
N VAL A 77 -15.00 7.90 -14.44
CA VAL A 77 -16.02 6.93 -14.92
C VAL A 77 -15.54 6.22 -16.17
N ALA A 78 -14.96 6.94 -17.13
CA ALA A 78 -14.44 6.34 -18.36
C ALA A 78 -13.29 5.36 -18.10
N MET A 79 -12.35 5.72 -17.23
CA MET A 79 -11.26 4.84 -16.81
C MET A 79 -11.80 3.61 -16.08
N CYS A 80 -12.67 3.78 -15.08
CA CYS A 80 -13.26 2.66 -14.35
C CYS A 80 -14.05 1.72 -15.26
N LEU A 81 -14.82 2.25 -16.21
CA LEU A 81 -15.51 1.43 -17.21
C LEU A 81 -14.54 0.66 -18.10
N ALA A 82 -13.46 1.31 -18.56
CA ALA A 82 -12.42 0.65 -19.35
C ALA A 82 -11.75 -0.48 -18.56
N LEU A 83 -11.50 -0.30 -17.27
CA LEU A 83 -10.95 -1.34 -16.42
C LEU A 83 -11.95 -2.47 -16.16
N LEU A 84 -13.24 -2.19 -15.97
CA LEU A 84 -14.24 -3.24 -15.87
C LEU A 84 -14.30 -4.08 -17.16
N ILE A 85 -14.28 -3.43 -18.33
CA ILE A 85 -14.22 -4.13 -19.62
C ILE A 85 -12.93 -4.94 -19.72
N PHE A 86 -11.78 -4.37 -19.40
CA PHE A 86 -10.51 -5.08 -19.37
C PHE A 86 -10.57 -6.31 -18.44
N GLY A 87 -11.08 -6.12 -17.22
CA GLY A 87 -11.18 -7.16 -16.20
C GLY A 87 -12.10 -8.31 -16.58
N TRP A 88 -13.20 -8.02 -17.30
CA TRP A 88 -14.08 -9.05 -17.84
C TRP A 88 -13.33 -10.05 -18.72
N PHE A 89 -12.41 -9.57 -19.56
CA PHE A 89 -11.69 -10.41 -20.52
C PHE A 89 -10.35 -10.94 -19.99
N ASN A 90 -9.68 -10.24 -19.08
CA ASN A 90 -8.28 -10.51 -18.71
C ASN A 90 -8.07 -10.92 -17.25
N LEU A 91 -9.01 -10.65 -16.34
CA LEU A 91 -8.86 -10.99 -14.93
C LEU A 91 -9.63 -12.26 -14.58
N ILE A 92 -9.00 -13.12 -13.78
CA ILE A 92 -9.67 -14.26 -13.14
C ILE A 92 -10.69 -13.76 -12.12
N PRO A 93 -11.73 -14.55 -11.75
CA PRO A 93 -12.83 -14.08 -10.91
C PRO A 93 -12.40 -13.40 -9.61
N ILE A 94 -11.43 -13.96 -8.89
CA ILE A 94 -10.96 -13.37 -7.61
C ILE A 94 -10.37 -11.96 -7.77
N ASP A 95 -9.66 -11.71 -8.87
CA ASP A 95 -9.05 -10.41 -9.16
C ASP A 95 -10.09 -9.43 -9.71
N TYR A 96 -11.02 -9.92 -10.53
CA TYR A 96 -12.10 -9.11 -11.06
C TYR A 96 -13.07 -8.66 -9.95
N ARG A 97 -13.35 -9.54 -8.97
CA ARG A 97 -14.08 -9.22 -7.75
C ARG A 97 -13.40 -8.11 -6.95
N ALA A 98 -12.06 -8.15 -6.85
CA ALA A 98 -11.28 -7.11 -6.20
C ALA A 98 -11.37 -5.78 -6.96
N LEU A 99 -11.18 -5.80 -8.29
CA LEU A 99 -11.35 -4.62 -9.15
C LEU A 99 -12.76 -4.01 -9.02
N GLY A 100 -13.82 -4.84 -8.97
CA GLY A 100 -15.20 -4.36 -8.78
C GLY A 100 -15.35 -3.56 -7.48
N ASN A 101 -14.76 -4.04 -6.39
CA ASN A 101 -14.74 -3.30 -5.12
C ASN A 101 -13.90 -2.02 -5.21
N GLU A 102 -12.75 -2.05 -5.88
CA GLU A 102 -11.93 -0.85 -6.09
C GLU A 102 -12.67 0.22 -6.90
N VAL A 103 -13.42 -0.17 -7.94
CA VAL A 103 -14.25 0.74 -8.73
C VAL A 103 -15.32 1.40 -7.85
N VAL A 104 -15.99 0.62 -7.00
CA VAL A 104 -16.97 1.17 -6.05
C VAL A 104 -16.33 2.22 -5.15
N ASN A 105 -15.20 1.89 -4.52
CA ASN A 105 -14.47 2.79 -3.61
C ASN A 105 -13.94 4.05 -4.30
N ALA A 106 -13.55 3.96 -5.56
CA ALA A 106 -13.10 5.10 -6.36
C ALA A 106 -14.27 6.05 -6.70
N ILE A 107 -15.42 5.51 -7.12
CA ILE A 107 -16.58 6.32 -7.52
C ILE A 107 -17.23 7.04 -6.33
N ILE A 108 -17.24 6.43 -5.15
CA ILE A 108 -17.75 7.06 -3.92
C ILE A 108 -16.70 7.89 -3.17
N PHE A 109 -15.46 7.97 -3.69
CA PHE A 109 -14.34 8.74 -3.12
C PHE A 109 -13.97 8.37 -1.67
N VAL A 110 -13.86 7.07 -1.38
CA VAL A 110 -13.39 6.54 -0.08
C VAL A 110 -12.13 5.69 -0.20
N SER A 111 -11.49 5.69 -1.38
CA SER A 111 -10.33 4.83 -1.65
C SER A 111 -9.19 5.09 -0.65
N ASN A 112 -9.00 6.33 -0.23
CA ASN A 112 -8.01 6.66 0.79
C ASN A 112 -8.27 6.01 2.16
N ILE A 113 -9.53 5.96 2.61
CA ILE A 113 -9.90 5.34 3.89
C ILE A 113 -9.74 3.82 3.79
N ILE A 114 -10.12 3.24 2.65
CA ILE A 114 -10.00 1.80 2.42
C ILE A 114 -8.54 1.36 2.31
N TYR A 115 -7.67 2.19 1.74
CA TYR A 115 -6.24 1.89 1.62
C TYR A 115 -5.43 2.28 2.85
N SER A 116 -5.94 3.15 3.74
CA SER A 116 -5.26 3.50 4.99
C SER A 116 -5.32 2.42 6.05
N SER A 117 -6.20 1.43 5.88
CA SER A 117 -6.35 0.27 6.77
C SER A 117 -5.85 -1.03 6.10
N LYS A 118 -5.00 -0.89 5.08
CA LYS A 118 -4.49 -1.98 4.24
C LYS A 118 -3.00 -1.72 4.00
N ASN A 119 -2.25 -2.79 3.71
CA ASN A 119 -0.83 -2.80 3.34
C ASN A 119 -0.31 -1.48 2.75
N GLY A 120 0.89 -1.10 3.16
CA GLY A 120 1.48 0.21 2.90
C GLY A 120 1.62 0.55 1.42
N TYR A 121 1.59 1.85 1.13
CA TYR A 121 1.57 2.37 -0.24
C TYR A 121 2.75 1.88 -1.10
N PHE A 122 3.93 1.75 -0.51
CA PHE A 122 5.16 1.34 -1.21
C PHE A 122 5.41 -0.17 -1.21
N ASP A 123 4.47 -0.97 -0.68
CA ASP A 123 4.62 -2.43 -0.61
C ASP A 123 4.43 -3.07 -2.00
N ALA A 124 5.06 -4.22 -2.25
CA ALA A 124 4.94 -4.93 -3.54
C ALA A 124 3.49 -5.24 -3.92
N THR A 125 2.65 -5.59 -2.93
CA THR A 125 1.21 -5.89 -3.11
C THR A 125 0.38 -4.70 -3.58
N SER A 126 0.90 -3.47 -3.47
CA SER A 126 0.23 -2.27 -3.97
C SER A 126 0.17 -2.25 -5.50
N HIS A 127 1.11 -2.89 -6.20
CA HIS A 127 1.10 -3.04 -7.66
C HIS A 127 0.07 -4.05 -8.16
N GLU A 128 -0.65 -4.75 -7.27
CA GLU A 128 -1.78 -5.62 -7.64
C GLU A 128 -3.14 -4.88 -7.60
N LYS A 129 -3.16 -3.63 -7.12
CA LYS A 129 -4.37 -2.81 -6.96
C LYS A 129 -4.53 -1.85 -8.15
N TRP A 130 -5.42 -2.17 -9.07
CA TRP A 130 -5.62 -1.46 -10.35
C TRP A 130 -6.03 0.02 -10.19
N LEU A 131 -6.65 0.40 -9.08
CA LEU A 131 -7.11 1.77 -8.82
C LEU A 131 -6.48 2.43 -7.59
N LEU A 132 -5.33 1.94 -7.11
CA LEU A 132 -4.68 2.47 -5.90
C LEU A 132 -4.54 3.99 -5.93
N HIS A 133 -4.01 4.56 -7.02
CA HIS A 133 -3.78 6.01 -7.19
C HIS A 133 -5.02 6.90 -6.95
N THR A 134 -6.25 6.35 -6.97
CA THR A 134 -7.49 7.09 -6.67
C THR A 134 -7.62 7.52 -5.20
N TRP A 135 -6.72 7.09 -4.32
CA TRP A 135 -6.63 7.58 -2.94
C TRP A 135 -6.47 9.11 -2.89
N SER A 136 -5.56 9.67 -3.68
CA SER A 136 -5.25 11.10 -3.65
C SER A 136 -6.43 11.93 -4.15
N LEU A 137 -7.13 11.40 -5.14
CA LEU A 137 -8.36 11.96 -5.68
C LEU A 137 -9.50 11.93 -4.65
N SER A 138 -9.58 10.87 -3.84
CA SER A 138 -10.54 10.78 -2.74
C SER A 138 -10.27 11.84 -1.67
N VAL A 139 -9.01 12.02 -1.28
CA VAL A 139 -8.59 13.09 -0.35
C VAL A 139 -8.97 14.46 -0.89
N GLU A 140 -8.67 14.74 -2.15
CA GLU A 140 -8.99 16.01 -2.80
C GLU A 140 -10.51 16.25 -2.86
N TRP A 141 -11.30 15.24 -3.23
CA TRP A 141 -12.76 15.35 -3.28
C TRP A 141 -13.38 15.56 -1.88
N GLN A 142 -12.87 14.87 -0.86
CA GLN A 142 -13.29 15.07 0.53
C GLN A 142 -13.00 16.51 1.00
N PHE A 143 -11.83 17.05 0.67
CA PHE A 143 -11.51 18.46 0.92
C PHE A 143 -12.50 19.39 0.20
N TYR A 144 -12.85 19.10 -1.06
CA TYR A 144 -13.81 19.90 -1.81
C TYR A 144 -15.20 19.92 -1.19
N ILE A 145 -15.63 18.85 -0.52
CA ILE A 145 -16.91 18.81 0.21
C ILE A 145 -16.78 19.56 1.53
N VAL A 146 -15.78 19.23 2.33
CA VAL A 146 -15.68 19.72 3.71
C VAL A 146 -15.36 21.22 3.75
N TYR A 147 -14.40 21.68 2.94
CA TYR A 147 -13.86 23.03 3.01
C TYR A 147 -14.91 24.15 2.79
N PRO A 148 -15.71 24.16 1.71
CA PRO A 148 -16.71 25.21 1.51
C PRO A 148 -17.83 25.18 2.56
N ILE A 149 -18.22 24.01 3.08
CA ILE A 149 -19.21 23.90 4.17
C ILE A 149 -18.68 24.56 5.44
N LEU A 150 -17.44 24.24 5.82
CA LEU A 150 -16.78 24.83 6.99
C LEU A 150 -16.67 26.35 6.85
N LEU A 151 -16.22 26.85 5.70
CA LEU A 151 -16.11 28.30 5.48
C LEU A 151 -17.47 29.02 5.52
N LEU A 152 -18.52 28.41 4.98
CA LEU A 152 -19.88 28.95 5.06
C LEU A 152 -20.41 28.98 6.49
N ALA A 153 -20.15 27.93 7.27
CA ALA A 153 -20.53 27.87 8.68
C ALA A 153 -19.76 28.92 9.49
N LEU A 154 -18.44 29.03 9.32
CA LEU A 154 -17.60 30.00 10.01
C LEU A 154 -17.98 31.46 9.68
N LYS A 155 -18.39 31.74 8.43
CA LYS A 155 -18.85 33.09 8.03
C LYS A 155 -20.09 33.56 8.81
N ARG A 156 -20.87 32.66 9.41
CA ARG A 156 -22.01 33.04 10.26
C ARG A 156 -21.59 33.64 11.60
N PHE A 157 -20.38 33.30 12.08
CA PHE A 157 -19.91 33.65 13.42
C PHE A 157 -18.70 34.58 13.41
N PHE A 158 -17.91 34.55 12.32
CA PHE A 158 -16.63 35.24 12.23
C PHE A 158 -16.56 36.14 11.00
N SER A 159 -15.83 37.25 11.13
CA SER A 159 -15.47 38.09 9.99
C SER A 159 -14.55 37.34 9.02
N ILE A 160 -14.53 37.78 7.76
CA ILE A 160 -13.64 37.19 6.73
C ILE A 160 -12.18 37.22 7.17
N GLU A 161 -11.72 38.29 7.84
CA GLU A 161 -10.35 38.39 8.34
C GLU A 161 -10.06 37.38 9.46
N THR A 162 -11.01 37.12 10.35
CA THR A 162 -10.87 36.07 11.36
C THR A 162 -10.79 34.68 10.72
N ILE A 163 -11.59 34.42 9.68
CA ILE A 163 -11.54 33.14 8.94
C ILE A 163 -10.17 32.94 8.27
N LYS A 164 -9.59 34.00 7.66
CA LYS A 164 -8.24 33.91 7.08
C LYS A 164 -7.18 33.52 8.14
N LYS A 165 -7.25 34.11 9.34
CA LYS A 165 -6.37 33.74 10.47
C LYS A 165 -6.60 32.31 10.95
N LEU A 166 -7.86 31.86 11.01
CA LEU A 166 -8.19 30.47 11.35
C LEU A 166 -7.61 29.48 10.33
N ILE A 167 -7.61 29.80 9.04
CA ILE A 167 -6.97 28.96 8.02
C ILE A 167 -5.47 28.82 8.26
N ILE A 168 -4.77 29.90 8.64
CA ILE A 168 -3.35 29.83 9.01
C ILE A 168 -3.18 28.91 10.23
N ALA A 169 -3.95 29.12 11.29
CA ALA A 169 -3.86 28.32 12.51
C ALA A 169 -4.11 26.82 12.23
N THR A 170 -5.18 26.50 11.48
CA THR A 170 -5.49 25.11 11.11
C THR A 170 -4.43 24.50 10.20
N THR A 171 -3.79 25.29 9.32
CA THR A 171 -2.65 24.81 8.52
C THR A 171 -1.48 24.40 9.40
N LEU A 172 -1.12 25.22 10.40
CA LEU A 172 -0.02 24.91 11.32
C LEU A 172 -0.32 23.69 12.21
N ILE A 173 -1.57 23.58 12.70
CA ILE A 173 -2.02 22.42 13.49
C ILE A 173 -2.01 21.16 12.61
N GLY A 174 -2.54 21.24 11.39
CA GLY A 174 -2.55 20.12 10.45
C GLY A 174 -1.16 19.66 10.03
N PHE A 175 -0.22 20.59 9.84
CA PHE A 175 1.19 20.27 9.60
C PHE A 175 1.82 19.57 10.82
N SER A 176 1.57 20.07 12.03
CA SER A 176 2.09 19.45 13.26
C SER A 176 1.53 18.03 13.44
N TYR A 177 0.23 17.85 13.16
CA TYR A 177 -0.42 16.53 13.16
C TYR A 177 0.16 15.61 12.08
N SER A 178 0.43 16.13 10.87
CA SER A 178 1.08 15.39 9.79
C SER A 178 2.44 14.82 10.23
N VAL A 179 3.30 15.65 10.83
CA VAL A 179 4.61 15.23 11.34
C VAL A 179 4.46 14.17 12.44
N PHE A 180 3.55 14.38 13.39
CA PHE A 180 3.26 13.41 14.43
C PHE A 180 2.76 12.08 13.86
N ALA A 181 1.72 12.11 13.03
CA ALA A 181 1.10 10.94 12.45
C ALA A 181 2.06 10.16 11.55
N THR A 182 2.96 10.82 10.81
CA THR A 182 3.96 10.11 10.00
C THR A 182 4.89 9.23 10.85
N ILE A 183 5.13 9.58 12.12
CA ILE A 183 5.99 8.80 13.02
C ILE A 183 5.22 7.63 13.62
N TYR A 184 3.98 7.85 14.07
CA TYR A 184 3.22 6.85 14.83
C TYR A 184 2.25 6.01 13.97
N GLN A 185 1.73 6.58 12.88
CA GLN A 185 0.69 6.00 12.02
C GLN A 185 0.98 6.26 10.54
N PRO A 186 2.10 5.76 9.98
CA PRO A 186 2.61 6.17 8.67
C PRO A 186 1.61 5.94 7.52
N ASP A 187 0.91 4.81 7.49
CA ASP A 187 -0.06 4.51 6.43
C ASP A 187 -1.27 5.44 6.50
N SER A 188 -1.84 5.64 7.69
CA SER A 188 -2.91 6.62 7.91
C SER A 188 -2.46 8.05 7.58
N ALA A 189 -1.24 8.43 7.95
CA ALA A 189 -0.67 9.74 7.64
C ALA A 189 -0.51 9.96 6.12
N TYR A 190 -0.16 8.92 5.38
CA TYR A 190 -0.01 9.00 3.93
C TYR A 190 -1.34 9.19 3.20
N TYR A 191 -2.37 8.45 3.60
CA TYR A 191 -3.65 8.38 2.88
C TYR A 191 -4.73 9.34 3.38
N LEU A 192 -4.81 9.67 4.68
CA LEU A 192 -5.98 10.34 5.22
C LEU A 192 -5.98 11.87 5.03
N LEU A 193 -7.18 12.44 4.92
CA LEU A 193 -7.34 13.88 4.78
C LEU A 193 -6.77 14.66 5.98
N ALA A 194 -6.88 14.13 7.20
CA ALA A 194 -6.47 14.84 8.41
C ALA A 194 -4.97 15.24 8.40
N SER A 195 -4.10 14.37 7.90
CA SER A 195 -2.66 14.60 7.77
C SER A 195 -2.27 15.31 6.48
N ARG A 196 -3.13 15.31 5.45
CA ARG A 196 -2.82 15.91 4.13
C ARG A 196 -3.49 17.27 3.88
N ALA A 197 -4.54 17.61 4.62
CA ALA A 197 -5.32 18.84 4.39
C ALA A 197 -4.50 20.12 4.50
N TRP A 198 -3.45 20.14 5.32
CA TRP A 198 -2.62 21.33 5.51
C TRP A 198 -1.94 21.80 4.22
N GLU A 199 -1.62 20.90 3.29
CA GLU A 199 -1.01 21.21 1.99
C GLU A 199 -1.97 22.04 1.12
N MET A 200 -3.24 21.61 1.07
CA MET A 200 -4.32 22.35 0.40
C MET A 200 -4.62 23.68 1.11
N LEU A 201 -4.65 23.70 2.45
CA LEU A 201 -4.86 24.95 3.19
C LEU A 201 -3.71 25.94 2.95
N PHE A 202 -2.46 25.46 2.84
CA PHE A 202 -1.28 26.28 2.53
C PHE A 202 -1.36 26.89 1.13
N GLY A 203 -1.86 26.13 0.15
CA GLY A 203 -2.25 26.68 -1.15
C GLY A 203 -3.33 27.76 -1.06
N GLY A 204 -4.30 27.58 -0.16
CA GLY A 204 -5.30 28.60 0.17
C GLY A 204 -4.68 29.88 0.73
N ILE A 205 -3.68 29.78 1.60
CA ILE A 205 -2.93 30.93 2.14
C ILE A 205 -2.29 31.75 1.00
N ALA A 206 -1.71 31.08 -0.01
CA ALA A 206 -1.16 31.77 -1.19
C ALA A 206 -2.21 32.61 -1.95
N TYR A 207 -3.48 32.23 -1.91
CA TYR A 207 -4.56 33.04 -2.48
C TYR A 207 -4.97 34.20 -1.55
N LEU A 208 -5.09 33.94 -0.25
CA LEU A 208 -5.66 34.88 0.72
C LEU A 208 -4.73 36.04 1.07
N TYR A 209 -3.42 35.81 0.97
CA TYR A 209 -2.38 36.79 1.26
C TYR A 209 -1.54 37.04 0.00
N PRO A 210 -2.09 37.73 -1.01
CA PRO A 210 -1.37 38.00 -2.24
C PRO A 210 -0.23 38.98 -1.98
N TRP A 211 0.91 38.71 -2.60
CA TRP A 211 2.10 39.56 -2.53
C TRP A 211 2.29 40.34 -3.83
N SER A 212 2.87 41.53 -3.73
CA SER A 212 3.30 42.33 -4.88
C SER A 212 4.82 42.39 -4.92
N PHE A 213 5.40 41.89 -6.01
CA PHE A 213 6.85 41.78 -6.19
C PHE A 213 7.29 42.43 -7.50
N LYS A 214 8.51 42.97 -7.52
CA LYS A 214 9.19 43.38 -8.76
C LYS A 214 9.54 42.15 -9.61
N GLU A 215 9.70 42.31 -10.91
CA GLU A 215 9.93 41.17 -11.82
C GLU A 215 11.20 40.36 -11.47
N SER A 216 12.27 41.01 -11.01
CA SER A 216 13.47 40.33 -10.52
C SER A 216 13.21 39.43 -9.31
N GLN A 217 12.41 39.91 -8.35
CA GLN A 217 11.99 39.16 -7.17
C GLN A 217 11.08 38.00 -7.55
N LYS A 218 10.12 38.22 -8.46
CA LYS A 218 9.27 37.13 -8.98
C LYS A 218 10.11 36.03 -9.62
N LYS A 219 11.12 36.38 -10.40
CA LYS A 219 12.01 35.41 -11.05
C LYS A 219 12.79 34.62 -10.00
N LEU A 220 13.32 35.29 -8.97
CA LEU A 220 14.02 34.63 -7.88
C LEU A 220 13.11 33.67 -7.10
N LEU A 221 11.88 34.09 -6.76
CA LEU A 221 10.89 33.28 -6.06
C LEU A 221 10.48 32.05 -6.88
N GLU A 222 10.21 32.23 -8.18
CA GLU A 222 9.89 31.12 -9.07
C GLU A 222 11.04 30.11 -9.13
N LEU A 223 12.28 30.56 -9.37
CA LEU A 223 13.45 29.68 -9.46
C LEU A 223 13.73 28.98 -8.14
N SER A 224 13.60 29.67 -7.01
CA SER A 224 13.75 29.08 -5.67
C SER A 224 12.68 28.03 -5.41
N GLY A 225 11.43 28.32 -5.79
CA GLY A 225 10.33 27.39 -5.63
C GLY A 225 10.49 26.13 -6.48
N LEU A 226 10.89 26.29 -7.75
CA LEU A 226 11.24 25.18 -8.63
C LEU A 226 12.42 24.36 -8.07
N ALA A 227 13.45 25.02 -7.54
CA ALA A 227 14.59 24.34 -6.93
C ALA A 227 14.16 23.46 -5.75
N LEU A 228 13.30 23.97 -4.84
CA LEU A 228 12.79 23.17 -3.73
C LEU A 228 11.99 21.94 -4.20
N ILE A 229 11.15 22.10 -5.24
CA ILE A 229 10.41 20.99 -5.85
C ILE A 229 11.39 19.95 -6.42
N PHE A 230 12.36 20.36 -7.23
CA PHE A 230 13.33 19.42 -7.82
C PHE A 230 14.25 18.77 -6.78
N ILE A 231 14.63 19.48 -5.72
CA ILE A 231 15.36 18.90 -4.59
C ILE A 231 14.52 17.80 -3.94
N SER A 232 13.23 18.05 -3.71
CA SER A 232 12.34 17.02 -3.15
C SER A 232 12.27 15.77 -4.04
N TYR A 233 12.20 15.95 -5.36
CA TYR A 233 12.14 14.83 -6.31
C TYR A 233 13.43 14.03 -6.41
N ALA A 234 14.58 14.66 -6.18
CA ALA A 234 15.89 14.04 -6.31
C ALA A 234 16.38 13.34 -5.03
N PHE A 235 16.09 13.91 -3.85
CA PHE A 235 16.70 13.47 -2.58
C PHE A 235 15.76 12.73 -1.64
N ILE A 236 14.45 12.75 -1.90
CA ILE A 236 13.46 11.98 -1.13
C ILE A 236 13.26 10.64 -1.82
N SER A 237 12.99 9.58 -1.06
CA SER A 237 12.72 8.23 -1.60
C SER A 237 11.58 7.55 -0.85
N SER A 238 11.22 6.34 -1.28
CA SER A 238 10.28 5.46 -0.57
C SER A 238 10.73 5.08 0.86
N ASP A 239 12.01 5.26 1.19
CA ASP A 239 12.55 5.00 2.53
C ASP A 239 12.39 6.21 3.46
N THR A 240 11.99 7.37 2.92
CA THR A 240 11.76 8.59 3.71
C THR A 240 10.36 8.55 4.32
N PRO A 241 10.20 8.74 5.65
CA PRO A 241 8.88 8.84 6.26
C PRO A 241 8.07 9.99 5.64
N TRP A 242 6.92 9.67 5.04
CA TRP A 242 6.11 10.60 4.25
C TRP A 242 4.67 10.71 4.76
N PRO A 243 4.02 11.90 4.72
CA PRO A 243 4.55 13.21 4.32
C PRO A 243 5.61 13.81 5.23
N GLY A 244 5.42 13.70 6.55
CA GLY A 244 6.35 14.23 7.55
C GLY A 244 6.70 15.71 7.35
N HIS A 245 7.88 16.10 7.85
CA HIS A 245 8.39 17.47 7.70
C HIS A 245 9.02 17.71 6.31
N PHE A 246 9.43 16.65 5.60
CA PHE A 246 10.02 16.76 4.26
C PHE A 246 9.02 17.23 3.20
N ALA A 247 7.72 16.99 3.40
CA ALA A 247 6.66 17.53 2.56
C ALA A 247 6.64 19.09 2.52
N LEU A 248 7.31 19.78 3.46
CA LEU A 248 7.51 21.24 3.36
C LEU A 248 8.23 21.66 2.07
N LEU A 249 9.15 20.84 1.54
CA LEU A 249 9.93 21.19 0.35
C LEU A 249 9.04 21.39 -0.90
N PRO A 250 8.24 20.40 -1.36
CA PRO A 250 7.34 20.61 -2.49
C PRO A 250 6.24 21.62 -2.17
N VAL A 251 5.78 21.71 -0.92
CA VAL A 251 4.68 22.60 -0.53
C VAL A 251 5.09 24.08 -0.55
N ILE A 252 6.20 24.43 0.10
CA ILE A 252 6.78 25.77 0.06
C ILE A 252 7.24 26.09 -1.36
N GLY A 253 7.86 25.12 -2.05
CA GLY A 253 8.28 25.31 -3.43
C GLY A 253 7.12 25.70 -4.36
N THR A 254 6.00 24.99 -4.24
CA THR A 254 4.77 25.29 -4.99
C THR A 254 4.17 26.63 -4.60
N TYR A 255 4.11 26.94 -3.30
CA TYR A 255 3.67 28.25 -2.80
C TYR A 255 4.46 29.40 -3.43
N LEU A 256 5.79 29.31 -3.44
CA LEU A 256 6.68 30.35 -3.98
C LEU A 256 6.42 30.60 -5.47
N VAL A 257 6.24 29.54 -6.26
CA VAL A 257 5.91 29.68 -7.70
C VAL A 257 4.52 30.32 -7.89
N ILE A 258 3.52 29.93 -7.07
CA ILE A 258 2.17 30.50 -7.15
C ILE A 258 2.15 32.00 -6.81
N VAL A 259 2.85 32.43 -5.75
CA VAL A 259 2.90 33.85 -5.35
C VAL A 259 3.79 34.70 -6.28
N ALA A 260 4.80 34.10 -6.91
CA ALA A 260 5.61 34.77 -7.93
C ALA A 260 4.76 35.19 -9.15
N ASN A 261 3.77 34.37 -9.54
CA ASN A 261 2.79 34.69 -10.58
C ASN A 261 3.45 35.11 -11.91
N ARG A 262 4.50 34.40 -12.37
CA ARG A 262 5.22 34.70 -13.60
C ARG A 262 4.59 34.03 -14.82
N GLN A 263 3.78 34.81 -15.54
CA GLN A 263 3.10 34.32 -16.75
C GLN A 263 4.03 34.15 -17.97
N ASN A 264 5.20 34.81 -17.97
CA ASN A 264 6.16 34.81 -19.10
C ASN A 264 7.41 33.95 -18.83
N SER A 265 7.30 32.95 -17.94
CA SER A 265 8.43 32.09 -17.60
C SER A 265 8.75 31.10 -18.72
N LEU A 266 10.02 30.99 -19.09
CA LEU A 266 10.47 30.01 -20.09
C LEU A 266 10.35 28.56 -19.60
N VAL A 267 10.39 28.34 -18.28
CA VAL A 267 10.29 27.01 -17.70
C VAL A 267 8.84 26.55 -17.66
N THR A 268 7.95 27.36 -17.09
CA THR A 268 6.56 26.95 -16.89
C THR A 268 5.65 27.27 -18.08
N ASN A 269 5.95 28.29 -18.89
CA ASN A 269 5.17 28.71 -20.07
C ASN A 269 5.82 28.32 -21.41
N ASN A 270 6.20 27.05 -21.55
CA ASN A 270 6.59 26.47 -22.84
C ASN A 270 5.44 25.59 -23.42
N PRO A 271 5.35 25.41 -24.75
CA PRO A 271 4.22 24.69 -25.37
C PRO A 271 4.00 23.26 -24.85
N ILE A 272 5.08 22.54 -24.54
CA ILE A 272 5.02 21.16 -24.05
C ILE A 272 4.40 21.14 -22.66
N PHE A 273 4.90 21.95 -21.73
CA PHE A 273 4.38 22.00 -20.37
C PHE A 273 2.95 22.53 -20.36
N GLN A 274 2.61 23.45 -21.27
CA GLN A 274 1.23 23.91 -21.39
C GLN A 274 0.29 22.81 -21.89
N ALA A 275 0.74 21.93 -22.79
CA ALA A 275 -0.04 20.77 -23.21
C ALA A 275 -0.17 19.73 -22.08
N MET A 276 0.95 19.32 -21.48
CA MET A 276 0.98 18.33 -20.41
C MET A 276 0.21 18.79 -19.17
N GLY A 277 0.30 20.08 -18.82
CA GLY A 277 -0.45 20.68 -17.72
C GLY A 277 -1.97 20.61 -17.92
N LYS A 278 -2.43 20.81 -19.17
CA LYS A 278 -3.86 20.67 -19.51
C LYS A 278 -4.32 19.23 -19.34
N TRP A 279 -3.52 18.28 -19.81
CA TRP A 279 -3.82 16.83 -19.79
C TRP A 279 -3.52 16.15 -18.46
N SER A 280 -2.86 16.85 -17.52
CA SER A 280 -2.30 16.27 -16.29
C SER A 280 -3.27 15.41 -15.50
N TYR A 281 -4.55 15.77 -15.42
CA TYR A 281 -5.55 14.97 -14.71
C TYR A 281 -5.81 13.63 -15.41
N SER A 282 -6.08 13.63 -16.72
CA SER A 282 -6.23 12.39 -17.49
C SER A 282 -4.94 11.57 -17.51
N ILE A 283 -3.76 12.18 -17.64
CA ILE A 283 -2.48 11.44 -17.56
C ILE A 283 -2.35 10.76 -16.19
N TYR A 284 -2.67 11.49 -15.11
CA TYR A 284 -2.66 10.93 -13.75
C TYR A 284 -3.64 9.77 -13.57
N LEU A 285 -4.80 9.77 -14.23
CA LEU A 285 -5.70 8.61 -14.17
C LEU A 285 -5.12 7.41 -14.93
N TRP A 286 -4.70 7.60 -16.18
CA TRP A 286 -4.33 6.48 -17.04
C TRP A 286 -2.95 5.87 -16.76
N HIS A 287 -2.03 6.60 -16.11
CA HIS A 287 -0.69 6.06 -15.88
C HIS A 287 -0.66 4.85 -14.93
N TRP A 288 -1.46 4.87 -13.86
CA TRP A 288 -1.37 3.85 -12.84
C TRP A 288 -1.87 2.48 -13.30
N PRO A 289 -3.03 2.36 -13.99
CA PRO A 289 -3.41 1.07 -14.57
C PRO A 289 -2.38 0.51 -15.56
N LEU A 290 -1.62 1.36 -16.25
CA LEU A 290 -0.53 0.93 -17.12
C LEU A 290 0.68 0.45 -16.33
N VAL A 291 1.02 1.09 -15.21
CA VAL A 291 2.04 0.60 -14.27
C VAL A 291 1.65 -0.79 -13.76
N VAL A 292 0.41 -0.94 -13.25
CA VAL A 292 -0.13 -2.22 -12.80
C VAL A 292 -0.11 -3.24 -13.93
N PHE A 293 -0.49 -2.88 -15.16
CA PHE A 293 -0.44 -3.79 -16.30
C PHE A 293 0.98 -4.31 -16.60
N GLY A 294 2.00 -3.45 -16.56
CA GLY A 294 3.38 -3.84 -16.79
C GLY A 294 3.91 -4.80 -15.71
N GLU A 295 3.68 -4.45 -14.44
CA GLU A 295 4.07 -5.28 -13.28
C GLU A 295 3.31 -6.61 -13.25
N TRP A 296 1.99 -6.57 -13.49
CA TRP A 296 1.12 -7.74 -13.53
C TRP A 296 1.59 -8.76 -14.57
N ASN A 297 2.02 -8.30 -15.74
CA ASN A 297 2.50 -9.18 -16.81
C ASN A 297 4.01 -9.45 -16.76
N LYS A 298 4.72 -8.96 -15.72
CA LYS A 298 6.18 -9.08 -15.56
C LYS A 298 6.93 -8.64 -16.82
N MET A 299 6.53 -7.52 -17.40
CA MET A 299 7.10 -7.02 -18.65
C MET A 299 8.36 -6.21 -18.41
N ASP A 300 9.51 -6.81 -18.71
CA ASP A 300 10.80 -6.11 -18.65
C ASP A 300 10.81 -4.88 -19.58
N ASN A 301 11.36 -3.78 -19.08
CA ASN A 301 11.52 -2.52 -19.81
C ASN A 301 10.20 -1.90 -20.34
N PHE A 302 9.05 -2.26 -19.78
CA PHE A 302 7.75 -1.70 -20.18
C PHE A 302 7.64 -0.19 -19.98
N PHE A 303 8.50 0.42 -19.16
CA PHE A 303 8.47 1.85 -18.83
C PHE A 303 8.42 2.77 -20.06
N ILE A 304 9.12 2.47 -21.17
CA ILE A 304 9.11 3.34 -22.37
C ILE A 304 7.70 3.37 -22.98
N ILE A 305 7.13 2.19 -23.20
CA ILE A 305 5.82 2.00 -23.81
C ILE A 305 4.74 2.51 -22.86
N GLY A 306 4.85 2.20 -21.56
CA GLY A 306 3.93 2.61 -20.52
C GLY A 306 3.85 4.13 -20.35
N ILE A 307 4.99 4.83 -20.32
CA ILE A 307 5.02 6.31 -20.24
C ILE A 307 4.39 6.92 -21.49
N ALA A 308 4.76 6.44 -22.69
CA ALA A 308 4.19 6.93 -23.94
C ALA A 308 2.67 6.69 -23.99
N ALA A 309 2.22 5.50 -23.62
CA ALA A 309 0.80 5.14 -23.54
C ALA A 309 0.05 6.02 -22.52
N SER A 310 0.64 6.32 -21.37
CA SER A 310 0.05 7.20 -20.34
C SER A 310 -0.23 8.60 -20.89
N ILE A 311 0.72 9.16 -21.65
CA ILE A 311 0.57 10.48 -22.27
C ILE A 311 -0.47 10.44 -23.39
N ILE A 312 -0.44 9.41 -24.25
CA ILE A 312 -1.36 9.26 -25.39
C ILE A 312 -2.80 9.06 -24.89
N LEU A 313 -3.04 8.10 -23.99
CA LEU A 313 -4.35 7.86 -23.39
C LEU A 313 -4.83 9.07 -22.60
N GLY A 314 -3.93 9.73 -21.85
CA GLY A 314 -4.23 10.97 -21.16
C GLY A 314 -4.70 12.09 -22.10
N CYS A 315 -4.00 12.28 -23.21
CA CYS A 315 -4.36 13.26 -24.25
C CYS A 315 -5.70 12.93 -24.93
N ILE A 316 -5.92 11.66 -25.30
CA ILE A 316 -7.18 11.18 -25.90
C ILE A 316 -8.34 11.41 -24.92
N SER A 317 -8.18 10.96 -23.67
CA SER A 317 -9.16 11.13 -22.60
C SER A 317 -9.51 12.60 -22.39
N PHE A 318 -8.49 13.48 -22.28
CA PHE A 318 -8.71 14.91 -22.17
C PHE A 318 -9.49 15.46 -23.39
N LYS A 319 -9.08 15.13 -24.61
CA LYS A 319 -9.69 15.68 -25.84
C LYS A 319 -11.16 15.26 -25.99
N PHE A 320 -11.50 14.02 -25.68
CA PHE A 320 -12.84 13.47 -25.94
C PHE A 320 -13.79 13.57 -24.75
N ILE A 321 -13.29 13.57 -23.52
CA ILE A 321 -14.11 13.54 -22.30
C ILE A 321 -14.09 14.89 -21.59
N GLU A 322 -12.91 15.47 -21.35
CA GLU A 322 -12.77 16.71 -20.58
C GLU A 322 -13.03 17.96 -21.43
N ASN A 323 -12.44 18.06 -22.63
CA ASN A 323 -12.45 19.27 -23.46
C ASN A 323 -13.79 19.48 -24.20
N LYS A 324 -14.58 18.43 -24.43
CA LYS A 324 -15.94 18.55 -25.01
C LYS A 324 -16.95 19.23 -24.07
N GLN A 325 -16.51 19.75 -22.93
CA GLN A 325 -17.32 20.55 -22.00
C GLN A 325 -17.49 22.01 -22.43
N SER A 326 -16.77 22.48 -23.46
CA SER A 326 -16.89 23.85 -23.98
C SER A 326 -17.72 23.90 -25.27
N GLY A 327 -19.04 23.85 -25.14
CA GLY A 327 -19.98 24.11 -26.21
C GLY A 327 -21.31 24.60 -25.61
N LEU A 328 -21.98 25.51 -26.31
CA LEU A 328 -23.17 26.28 -25.95
C LEU A 328 -24.45 25.44 -25.70
N VAL A 329 -24.35 24.21 -25.19
CA VAL A 329 -25.50 23.33 -24.84
C VAL A 329 -25.81 23.51 -23.36
N LYS A 330 -26.24 24.73 -23.02
CA LYS A 330 -26.55 25.15 -21.66
C LYS A 330 -27.99 24.76 -21.31
N HIS A 331 -28.07 24.04 -20.20
CA HIS A 331 -29.20 23.96 -19.26
C HIS A 331 -30.07 22.71 -19.41
N ILE A 332 -30.00 21.90 -18.35
CA ILE A 332 -30.91 20.81 -17.93
C ILE A 332 -30.50 19.39 -18.39
N PHE A 333 -30.09 19.13 -19.63
CA PHE A 333 -29.90 17.72 -20.09
C PHE A 333 -28.48 17.09 -19.92
N ILE A 334 -27.41 17.88 -19.76
CA ILE A 334 -26.04 17.33 -19.55
C ILE A 334 -25.82 16.82 -18.12
N LYS A 335 -26.66 17.25 -17.16
CA LYS A 335 -26.50 16.96 -15.72
C LYS A 335 -26.71 15.49 -15.37
N ASP A 336 -27.57 14.81 -16.12
CA ASP A 336 -28.01 13.45 -15.81
C ASP A 336 -27.06 12.38 -16.37
N LYS A 337 -26.37 12.62 -17.49
CA LYS A 337 -25.56 11.57 -18.15
C LYS A 337 -24.32 11.15 -17.37
N TYR A 338 -23.61 12.07 -16.71
CA TYR A 338 -22.38 11.73 -15.96
C TYR A 338 -22.71 11.15 -14.60
N PHE A 339 -23.76 11.66 -13.95
CA PHE A 339 -24.28 11.07 -12.73
C PHE A 339 -24.80 9.64 -13.00
N ARG A 340 -25.62 9.44 -14.05
CA ARG A 340 -26.01 8.09 -14.50
C ARG A 340 -24.80 7.25 -14.85
N GLY A 341 -23.79 7.78 -15.54
CA GLY A 341 -22.55 7.06 -15.83
C GLY A 341 -21.83 6.59 -14.56
N ALA A 342 -21.72 7.46 -13.55
CA ALA A 342 -21.15 7.10 -12.25
C ALA A 342 -21.98 6.05 -11.52
N VAL A 343 -23.31 6.20 -11.48
CA VAL A 343 -24.22 5.21 -10.89
C VAL A 343 -24.15 3.88 -11.63
N THR A 344 -24.10 3.88 -12.97
CA THR A 344 -23.96 2.66 -13.78
C THR A 344 -22.64 1.97 -13.47
N VAL A 345 -21.52 2.68 -13.48
CA VAL A 345 -20.20 2.09 -13.16
C VAL A 345 -20.14 1.61 -11.71
N LEU A 346 -20.74 2.34 -10.77
CA LEU A 346 -20.89 1.92 -9.38
C LEU A 346 -21.67 0.60 -9.28
N LEU A 347 -22.80 0.50 -9.97
CA LEU A 347 -23.64 -0.71 -9.99
C LEU A 347 -22.90 -1.87 -10.68
N LEU A 348 -22.23 -1.64 -11.80
CA LEU A 348 -21.44 -2.67 -12.48
C LEU A 348 -20.30 -3.19 -11.60
N GLY A 349 -19.54 -2.29 -10.96
CA GLY A 349 -18.50 -2.68 -10.00
C GLY A 349 -19.08 -3.46 -8.81
N GLY A 350 -20.22 -3.02 -8.28
CA GLY A 350 -20.95 -3.69 -7.22
C GLY A 350 -21.45 -5.09 -7.62
N LEU A 351 -22.00 -5.25 -8.83
CA LEU A 351 -22.44 -6.55 -9.37
C LEU A 351 -21.24 -7.48 -9.55
N VAL A 352 -20.14 -6.99 -10.12
CA VAL A 352 -18.90 -7.78 -10.26
C VAL A 352 -18.40 -8.25 -8.91
N HIS A 353 -18.43 -7.39 -7.89
CA HIS A 353 -18.05 -7.77 -6.54
C HIS A 353 -19.02 -8.78 -5.90
N HIS A 354 -20.33 -8.54 -6.02
CA HIS A 354 -21.37 -9.35 -5.40
C HIS A 354 -21.43 -10.77 -5.98
N PHE A 355 -21.28 -10.91 -7.30
CA PHE A 355 -21.26 -12.21 -7.98
C PHE A 355 -19.86 -12.83 -8.05
N ASP A 356 -19.03 -12.60 -7.03
CA ASP A 356 -17.68 -13.17 -6.87
C ASP A 356 -16.79 -13.10 -8.12
N GLY A 357 -16.86 -11.97 -8.84
CA GLY A 357 -16.11 -11.75 -10.06
C GLY A 357 -16.73 -12.42 -11.28
N VAL A 358 -18.02 -12.73 -11.26
CA VAL A 358 -18.83 -13.30 -12.36
C VAL A 358 -18.19 -14.57 -12.93
N ASP A 359 -17.95 -15.56 -12.06
CA ASP A 359 -17.33 -16.84 -12.39
C ASP A 359 -18.13 -17.67 -13.41
N ILE A 360 -19.45 -17.49 -13.46
CA ILE A 360 -20.36 -18.09 -14.44
C ILE A 360 -19.96 -17.82 -15.91
N ARG A 361 -19.12 -16.82 -16.18
CA ARG A 361 -18.58 -16.57 -17.53
C ARG A 361 -17.59 -17.63 -18.01
N TYR A 362 -17.12 -18.51 -17.13
CA TYR A 362 -16.17 -19.57 -17.43
C TYR A 362 -16.85 -20.94 -17.53
N ASN A 363 -16.18 -21.92 -18.15
CA ASN A 363 -16.71 -23.29 -18.22
C ASN A 363 -16.60 -24.01 -16.85
N GLU A 364 -17.28 -25.15 -16.71
CA GLU A 364 -17.36 -25.91 -15.44
C GLU A 364 -15.99 -26.30 -14.87
N SER A 365 -15.04 -26.68 -15.74
CA SER A 365 -13.68 -27.05 -15.34
C SER A 365 -12.93 -25.86 -14.72
N GLN A 366 -13.04 -24.69 -15.34
CA GLN A 366 -12.45 -23.44 -14.84
C GLN A 366 -13.14 -22.96 -13.57
N GLN A 367 -14.47 -23.05 -13.48
CA GLN A 367 -15.20 -22.72 -12.26
C GLN A 367 -14.75 -23.59 -11.08
N SER A 368 -14.55 -24.90 -11.30
CA SER A 368 -14.00 -25.82 -10.30
C SER A 368 -12.60 -25.38 -9.84
N LEU A 369 -11.72 -24.98 -10.76
CA LEU A 369 -10.40 -24.44 -10.44
C LEU A 369 -10.51 -23.17 -9.56
N TYR A 370 -11.33 -22.20 -9.94
CA TYR A 370 -11.49 -20.95 -9.18
C TYR A 370 -12.12 -21.16 -7.81
N SER A 371 -13.07 -22.08 -7.70
CA SER A 371 -13.63 -22.51 -6.41
C SER A 371 -12.54 -23.08 -5.51
N SER A 372 -11.65 -23.92 -6.05
CA SER A 372 -10.51 -24.47 -5.30
C SER A 372 -9.51 -23.39 -4.86
N ILE A 373 -9.23 -22.40 -5.70
CA ILE A 373 -8.37 -21.25 -5.37
C ILE A 373 -8.97 -20.45 -4.21
N LYS A 374 -10.27 -20.17 -4.25
CA LYS A 374 -10.98 -19.46 -3.18
C LYS A 374 -10.88 -20.23 -1.86
N LYS A 375 -11.20 -21.53 -1.90
CA LYS A 375 -11.07 -22.43 -0.73
C LYS A 375 -9.65 -22.43 -0.18
N ALA A 376 -8.64 -22.56 -1.05
CA ALA A 376 -7.24 -22.56 -0.63
C ALA A 376 -6.86 -21.26 0.08
N LYS A 377 -7.25 -20.09 -0.47
CA LYS A 377 -6.95 -18.78 0.12
C LYS A 377 -7.60 -18.58 1.49
N GLU A 378 -8.83 -19.07 1.65
CA GLU A 378 -9.63 -18.96 2.89
C GLU A 378 -9.24 -20.02 3.95
N ASP A 379 -8.45 -21.03 3.58
CA ASP A 379 -8.06 -22.13 4.46
C ASP A 379 -6.95 -21.72 5.45
N TRP A 380 -7.36 -21.10 6.56
CA TRP A 380 -6.50 -20.62 7.64
C TRP A 380 -7.11 -20.91 9.01
N ALA A 381 -7.16 -22.19 9.38
CA ALA A 381 -7.81 -22.64 10.60
C ALA A 381 -6.79 -23.00 11.69
N TYR A 382 -6.58 -22.06 12.63
CA TYR A 382 -5.94 -22.32 13.93
C TYR A 382 -6.86 -21.77 15.02
N PRO A 383 -6.98 -22.43 16.19
CA PRO A 383 -7.84 -21.94 17.26
C PRO A 383 -7.31 -20.63 17.84
N ASP A 384 -8.17 -19.83 18.46
CA ASP A 384 -7.74 -18.69 19.24
C ASP A 384 -6.89 -19.13 20.45
N ALA A 385 -6.14 -18.18 21.02
CA ALA A 385 -5.43 -18.40 22.26
C ALA A 385 -6.41 -18.85 23.36
N ASN A 386 -6.08 -19.96 24.02
CA ASN A 386 -6.90 -20.58 25.08
C ASN A 386 -6.22 -20.51 26.45
N LEU A 387 -5.06 -19.86 26.55
CA LEU A 387 -4.32 -19.65 27.78
C LEU A 387 -3.77 -18.22 27.82
N ASP A 388 -3.82 -17.63 29.02
CA ASP A 388 -3.16 -16.37 29.35
C ASP A 388 -2.11 -16.62 30.44
N VAL A 389 -0.87 -16.21 30.19
CA VAL A 389 0.21 -16.25 31.18
C VAL A 389 0.86 -14.87 31.22
N ASN A 390 0.72 -14.14 32.33
CA ASN A 390 1.21 -12.77 32.48
C ASN A 390 0.75 -11.80 31.37
N GLY A 391 -0.47 -11.97 30.84
CA GLY A 391 -0.99 -11.16 29.74
C GLY A 391 -0.60 -11.67 28.35
N LEU A 392 0.27 -12.70 28.26
CA LEU A 392 0.62 -13.33 27.01
C LEU A 392 -0.48 -14.28 26.54
N LYS A 393 -0.93 -14.08 25.30
CA LYS A 393 -1.95 -14.92 24.66
C LYS A 393 -1.27 -16.12 24.01
N ILE A 394 -1.58 -17.32 24.51
CA ILE A 394 -0.94 -18.56 24.13
C ILE A 394 -1.99 -19.57 23.65
N ARG A 395 -1.68 -20.29 22.58
CA ARG A 395 -2.43 -21.49 22.18
C ARG A 395 -1.76 -22.70 22.81
N ARG A 396 -2.44 -23.33 23.76
CA ARG A 396 -1.97 -24.51 24.46
C ARG A 396 -2.70 -25.76 23.97
N ILE A 397 -1.92 -26.76 23.58
CA ILE A 397 -2.40 -28.14 23.35
C ILE A 397 -2.07 -28.92 24.62
N GLN A 398 -3.10 -29.29 25.38
CA GLN A 398 -2.94 -30.06 26.60
C GLN A 398 -2.88 -31.56 26.28
N ASN A 399 -1.97 -32.26 26.94
CA ASN A 399 -1.91 -33.71 26.87
C ASN A 399 -3.12 -34.34 27.59
N HIS A 400 -3.66 -35.42 27.04
CA HIS A 400 -4.74 -36.19 27.66
C HIS A 400 -4.28 -36.98 28.90
N GLU A 401 -2.98 -37.27 29.02
CA GLU A 401 -2.32 -37.86 30.18
C GLU A 401 -1.67 -36.75 31.03
N GLN A 402 -1.72 -36.87 32.36
CA GLN A 402 -1.08 -35.90 33.26
C GLN A 402 0.45 -35.94 33.06
N THR A 403 0.99 -34.94 32.36
CA THR A 403 2.43 -34.74 32.13
C THR A 403 2.85 -33.35 32.61
N ASP A 404 4.04 -33.27 33.21
CA ASP A 404 4.71 -32.03 33.61
C ASP A 404 5.65 -31.48 32.53
N LYS A 405 5.89 -32.26 31.47
CA LYS A 405 6.79 -31.90 30.37
C LYS A 405 6.15 -30.86 29.45
N ASN A 406 6.91 -29.84 29.07
CA ASN A 406 6.41 -28.72 28.25
C ASN A 406 7.31 -28.45 27.04
N ILE A 407 6.70 -28.12 25.90
CA ILE A 407 7.41 -27.66 24.69
C ILE A 407 6.87 -26.29 24.30
N LEU A 408 7.76 -25.36 23.98
CA LEU A 408 7.42 -24.05 23.45
C LEU A 408 7.66 -24.01 21.94
N PHE A 409 6.63 -23.68 21.17
CA PHE A 409 6.71 -23.29 19.76
C PHE A 409 6.63 -21.76 19.71
N ILE A 410 7.69 -21.09 19.25
CA ILE A 410 7.79 -19.64 19.23
C ILE A 410 8.24 -19.13 17.87
N GLY A 411 7.48 -18.19 17.30
CA GLY A 411 7.80 -17.56 16.02
C GLY A 411 6.59 -16.93 15.34
N ALA A 412 6.77 -16.56 14.07
CA ALA A 412 5.73 -15.96 13.26
C ALA A 412 4.72 -17.01 12.70
N SER A 413 4.04 -16.66 11.61
CA SER A 413 3.05 -17.51 10.92
C SER A 413 3.62 -18.87 10.46
N HIS A 414 4.92 -18.97 10.20
CA HIS A 414 5.58 -20.22 9.80
C HIS A 414 5.77 -21.22 10.95
N ILE A 415 5.78 -20.76 12.20
CA ILE A 415 5.66 -21.66 13.35
C ILE A 415 4.19 -21.96 13.62
N GLU A 416 3.32 -20.95 13.54
CA GLU A 416 1.86 -21.11 13.69
C GLU A 416 1.29 -22.20 12.75
N GLN A 417 1.76 -22.25 11.49
CA GLN A 417 1.28 -23.24 10.51
C GLN A 417 1.55 -24.70 10.87
N THR A 418 2.45 -24.97 11.84
CA THR A 418 2.73 -26.33 12.31
C THR A 418 1.63 -26.88 13.21
N TYR A 419 0.77 -26.02 13.77
CA TYR A 419 -0.27 -26.38 14.73
C TYR A 419 -1.17 -27.57 14.31
N PRO A 420 -1.66 -27.68 13.06
CA PRO A 420 -2.54 -28.78 12.64
C PRO A 420 -1.86 -30.15 12.69
N TYR A 421 -0.54 -30.18 12.47
CA TYR A 421 0.24 -31.40 12.61
C TYR A 421 0.38 -31.78 14.09
N VAL A 422 0.83 -30.82 14.92
CA VAL A 422 1.11 -31.07 16.34
C VAL A 422 -0.15 -31.41 17.13
N SER A 423 -1.28 -30.75 16.83
CA SER A 423 -2.57 -31.05 17.46
C SER A 423 -3.16 -32.40 17.05
N ALA A 424 -2.73 -32.98 15.93
CA ALA A 424 -3.19 -34.29 15.49
C ALA A 424 -2.37 -35.44 16.09
N LEU A 425 -1.21 -35.16 16.69
CA LEU A 425 -0.35 -36.16 17.30
C LEU A 425 -0.71 -36.40 18.76
N ASN A 426 -0.60 -37.66 19.18
CA ASN A 426 -0.59 -38.00 20.60
C ASN A 426 0.78 -37.65 21.19
N ASN A 427 0.93 -36.42 21.67
CA ASN A 427 2.18 -35.91 22.22
C ASN A 427 2.38 -36.37 23.68
N LYS A 428 3.62 -36.35 24.18
CA LYS A 428 3.94 -36.59 25.60
C LYS A 428 4.12 -35.30 26.41
N TYR A 429 3.85 -34.15 25.79
CA TYR A 429 4.17 -32.83 26.30
C TYR A 429 2.95 -31.91 26.25
N ASN A 430 2.84 -30.99 27.19
CA ASN A 430 1.99 -29.82 26.98
C ASN A 430 2.69 -28.90 25.95
N VAL A 431 2.01 -28.58 24.85
CA VAL A 431 2.59 -27.74 23.80
C VAL A 431 2.04 -26.33 23.91
N TYR A 432 2.94 -25.34 23.96
CA TYR A 432 2.62 -23.92 24.04
C TYR A 432 3.03 -23.26 22.73
N TYR A 433 2.09 -22.62 22.05
CA TYR A 433 2.35 -21.80 20.87
C TYR A 433 2.29 -20.34 21.26
N LEU A 434 3.46 -19.71 21.35
CA LEU A 434 3.61 -18.26 21.45
C LEU A 434 3.92 -17.71 20.05
N THR A 435 2.89 -17.55 19.24
CA THR A 435 3.01 -17.17 17.84
C THR A 435 2.14 -15.99 17.47
N MET A 436 2.61 -15.18 16.54
CA MET A 436 1.85 -14.06 15.99
C MET A 436 2.29 -13.82 14.54
N GLY A 437 1.35 -13.88 13.60
CA GLY A 437 1.63 -13.65 12.18
C GLY A 437 2.30 -12.28 11.97
N GLY A 438 3.36 -12.23 11.15
CA GLY A 438 4.12 -11.00 10.91
C GLY A 438 5.09 -10.59 12.03
N CYS A 439 5.04 -11.22 13.20
CA CYS A 439 5.92 -10.94 14.33
C CYS A 439 6.99 -12.03 14.51
N PHE A 440 8.23 -11.66 14.21
CA PHE A 440 9.46 -12.42 14.39
C PHE A 440 10.07 -12.19 15.78
N VAL A 441 10.88 -13.16 16.20
CA VAL A 441 11.66 -13.09 17.46
C VAL A 441 12.75 -12.01 17.43
N THR A 442 13.16 -11.61 16.23
CA THR A 442 14.16 -10.56 15.97
C THR A 442 13.46 -9.19 15.88
N PRO A 443 13.62 -8.28 16.85
CA PRO A 443 12.90 -7.01 16.88
C PRO A 443 13.09 -6.15 15.62
N SER A 444 14.28 -6.17 15.00
CA SER A 444 14.56 -5.45 13.75
C SER A 444 13.98 -6.08 12.48
N MET A 445 13.39 -7.26 12.58
CA MET A 445 12.60 -7.89 11.50
C MET A 445 11.12 -7.54 11.58
N ASN A 446 10.66 -7.04 12.73
CA ASN A 446 9.26 -6.69 12.92
C ASN A 446 8.94 -5.35 12.27
N SER A 447 7.82 -5.34 11.54
CA SER A 447 7.23 -4.11 11.06
C SER A 447 6.94 -3.17 12.23
N GLN A 448 7.22 -1.89 12.04
CA GLN A 448 6.87 -0.81 12.98
C GLN A 448 5.44 -0.30 12.74
N LYS A 449 4.68 -0.92 11.82
CA LYS A 449 3.32 -0.51 11.46
C LYS A 449 2.32 -1.03 12.50
N GLU A 450 1.40 -0.17 12.93
CA GLU A 450 0.30 -0.51 13.86
C GLU A 450 -0.58 -1.69 13.34
N GLU A 451 -0.68 -1.88 12.02
CA GLU A 451 -1.52 -2.92 11.39
C GLU A 451 -1.01 -4.36 11.56
N ASP A 452 0.29 -4.55 11.76
CA ASP A 452 0.88 -5.88 12.00
C ASP A 452 0.68 -6.35 13.46
N GLY A 453 0.01 -5.51 14.26
CA GLY A 453 -0.27 -5.72 15.67
C GLY A 453 0.93 -5.42 16.57
N ASP A 454 0.65 -5.20 17.85
CA ASP A 454 1.71 -5.08 18.84
C ASP A 454 2.40 -6.44 19.01
N CYS A 455 3.60 -6.59 18.44
CA CYS A 455 4.44 -7.77 18.64
C CYS A 455 4.91 -7.95 20.09
N SER A 456 4.42 -7.18 21.06
CA SER A 456 4.68 -7.36 22.50
C SER A 456 4.47 -8.80 22.96
N ASN A 457 3.45 -9.48 22.44
CA ASN A 457 3.14 -10.86 22.81
C ASN A 457 4.31 -11.82 22.53
N ILE A 458 5.04 -11.65 21.42
CA ILE A 458 6.21 -12.49 21.14
C ILE A 458 7.50 -11.92 21.74
N LYS A 459 7.60 -10.59 21.90
CA LYS A 459 8.79 -9.92 22.43
C LYS A 459 9.01 -10.19 23.92
N ASP A 460 7.94 -10.39 24.68
CA ASP A 460 8.01 -10.68 26.12
C ASP A 460 8.01 -12.20 26.43
N TYR A 461 8.54 -13.02 25.51
CA TYR A 461 8.58 -14.48 25.67
C TYR A 461 9.30 -14.94 26.95
N MET A 462 10.24 -14.15 27.46
CA MET A 462 10.96 -14.45 28.71
C MET A 462 10.01 -14.50 29.91
N SER A 463 8.94 -13.68 29.95
CA SER A 463 7.98 -13.72 31.05
C SER A 463 7.17 -15.02 31.10
N LEU A 464 7.02 -15.70 29.96
CA LEU A 464 6.48 -17.07 29.89
C LEU A 464 7.51 -18.10 30.37
N MET A 465 8.77 -18.00 29.91
CA MET A 465 9.83 -18.95 30.29
C MET A 465 10.20 -18.88 31.78
N ASP A 466 9.98 -17.74 32.44
CA ASP A 466 10.13 -17.60 33.89
C ASP A 466 8.99 -18.28 34.70
N LYS A 467 7.86 -18.58 34.06
CA LYS A 467 6.67 -19.20 34.69
C LYS A 467 6.51 -20.67 34.36
N VAL A 468 6.97 -21.08 33.18
CA VAL A 468 6.82 -22.45 32.68
C VAL A 468 8.19 -22.98 32.30
N ASN A 469 8.57 -24.11 32.90
CA ASN A 469 9.80 -24.80 32.54
C ASN A 469 9.59 -25.60 31.26
N PHE A 470 10.39 -25.31 30.22
CA PHE A 470 10.30 -25.98 28.92
C PHE A 470 11.43 -26.98 28.73
N ASP A 471 11.10 -28.22 28.39
CA ASP A 471 12.10 -29.22 28.01
C ASP A 471 12.67 -28.89 26.63
N LYS A 472 11.81 -28.46 25.70
CA LYS A 472 12.19 -28.16 24.32
C LYS A 472 11.63 -26.82 23.87
N VAL A 473 12.40 -26.11 23.04
CA VAL A 473 11.95 -24.91 22.33
C VAL A 473 12.09 -25.13 20.83
N VAL A 474 11.03 -24.84 20.07
CA VAL A 474 10.98 -24.93 18.61
C VAL A 474 10.78 -23.53 18.06
N THR A 475 11.67 -23.11 17.17
CA THR A 475 11.60 -21.81 16.50
C THR A 475 11.97 -21.95 15.03
N SER A 476 11.82 -20.88 14.24
CA SER A 476 12.16 -20.88 12.82
C SER A 476 13.14 -19.76 12.44
N PHE A 477 13.97 -20.07 11.44
CA PHE A 477 14.83 -19.12 10.74
C PHE A 477 14.25 -18.87 9.34
N TYR A 478 13.13 -18.16 9.30
CA TYR A 478 12.39 -17.84 8.07
C TYR A 478 12.34 -16.33 7.84
N CYS A 479 12.11 -15.90 6.59
CA CYS A 479 11.91 -14.48 6.23
C CYS A 479 13.05 -13.53 6.65
N PHE A 480 14.30 -13.99 6.77
CA PHE A 480 15.42 -13.15 7.24
C PHE A 480 15.64 -11.89 6.39
N ASP A 481 15.30 -11.96 5.10
CA ASP A 481 15.35 -10.86 4.13
C ASP A 481 14.09 -9.98 4.11
N CYS A 482 13.07 -10.29 4.91
CA CYS A 482 11.81 -9.55 4.92
C CYS A 482 11.99 -8.14 5.50
N PHE A 483 11.34 -7.17 4.88
CA PHE A 483 11.40 -5.74 5.25
C PHE A 483 12.81 -5.12 5.27
N ILE A 484 13.78 -5.74 4.60
CA ILE A 484 15.13 -5.19 4.52
C ILE A 484 15.23 -4.12 3.42
N SER A 485 16.03 -3.10 3.65
CA SER A 485 16.19 -2.00 2.70
C SER A 485 16.78 -2.48 1.36
N LYS A 486 16.39 -1.80 0.28
CA LYS A 486 17.04 -1.94 -1.03
C LYS A 486 18.36 -1.15 -1.09
N ASN A 487 18.56 -0.18 -0.20
CA ASN A 487 19.80 0.56 -0.10
C ASN A 487 20.90 -0.34 0.47
N LYS A 488 22.02 -0.48 -0.25
CA LYS A 488 23.08 -1.43 0.09
C LYS A 488 23.68 -1.21 1.50
N SER A 489 24.04 0.02 1.87
CA SER A 489 24.69 0.26 3.17
C SER A 489 23.73 0.03 4.33
N VAL A 490 22.48 0.48 4.19
CA VAL A 490 21.41 0.26 5.18
C VAL A 490 21.11 -1.24 5.29
N ARG A 491 21.07 -1.95 4.17
CA ARG A 491 20.85 -3.39 4.11
C ARG A 491 21.93 -4.15 4.87
N GLU A 492 23.21 -3.84 4.65
CA GLU A 492 24.33 -4.48 5.35
C GLU A 492 24.23 -4.28 6.88
N GLU A 493 23.98 -3.05 7.32
CA GLU A 493 23.77 -2.74 8.75
C GLU A 493 22.59 -3.52 9.34
N GLN A 494 21.47 -3.62 8.61
CA GLN A 494 20.29 -4.37 9.03
C GLN A 494 20.56 -5.88 9.13
N VAL A 495 21.32 -6.46 8.18
CA VAL A 495 21.70 -7.89 8.23
C VAL A 495 22.51 -8.17 9.49
N GLU A 496 23.56 -7.39 9.75
CA GLU A 496 24.42 -7.61 10.92
C GLU A 496 23.65 -7.47 12.24
N LYS A 497 22.75 -6.47 12.32
CA LYS A 497 21.89 -6.29 13.49
C LYS A 497 20.98 -7.49 13.72
N ARG A 498 20.36 -8.02 12.67
CA ARG A 498 19.46 -9.18 12.74
C ARG A 498 20.18 -10.45 13.17
N ILE A 499 21.42 -10.68 12.70
CA ILE A 499 22.25 -11.81 13.14
C ILE A 499 22.50 -11.73 14.64
N ARG A 500 22.92 -10.55 15.16
CA ARG A 500 23.16 -10.37 16.60
C ARG A 500 21.92 -10.59 17.45
N GLU A 501 20.79 -10.01 17.06
CA GLU A 501 19.52 -10.17 17.77
C GLU A 501 19.05 -11.64 17.78
N TYR A 502 19.27 -12.39 16.70
CA TYR A 502 18.93 -13.81 16.66
C TYR A 502 19.87 -14.67 17.52
N ASP A 503 21.18 -14.35 17.55
CA ASP A 503 22.14 -15.00 18.45
C ASP A 503 21.77 -14.77 19.92
N GLU A 504 21.41 -13.53 20.30
CA GLU A 504 20.92 -13.22 21.64
C GLU A 504 19.68 -14.04 22.00
N PHE A 505 18.71 -14.12 21.09
CA PHE A 505 17.52 -14.95 21.26
C PHE A 505 17.86 -16.44 21.45
N LEU A 506 18.73 -17.01 20.59
CA LEU A 506 19.15 -18.41 20.70
C LEU A 506 19.84 -18.68 22.05
N LYS A 507 20.72 -17.77 22.49
CA LYS A 507 21.38 -17.86 23.78
C LYS A 507 20.40 -17.90 24.95
N ASP A 508 19.39 -17.02 24.93
CA ASP A 508 18.38 -16.91 25.98
C ASP A 508 17.58 -18.21 26.09
N ILE A 509 17.04 -18.72 24.98
CA ILE A 509 16.23 -19.95 25.00
C ILE A 509 17.06 -21.19 25.34
N LYS A 510 18.33 -21.27 24.92
CA LYS A 510 19.25 -22.36 25.31
C LYS A 510 19.52 -22.37 26.81
N SER A 511 19.59 -21.20 27.44
CA SER A 511 19.81 -21.10 28.89
C SER A 511 18.59 -21.49 29.76
N ARG A 512 17.43 -21.69 29.12
CA ARG A 512 16.13 -21.93 29.77
C ARG A 512 15.41 -23.19 29.26
N SER A 513 16.06 -23.98 28.42
CA SER A 513 15.50 -25.23 27.91
C SER A 513 16.60 -26.29 27.75
N LYS A 514 16.21 -27.57 27.64
CA LYS A 514 17.17 -28.67 27.49
C LYS A 514 17.60 -28.85 26.04
N GLU A 515 16.66 -28.66 25.11
CA GLU A 515 16.90 -28.81 23.68
C GLU A 515 16.24 -27.68 22.88
N VAL A 516 16.95 -27.16 21.89
CA VAL A 516 16.44 -26.15 20.97
C VAL A 516 16.40 -26.73 19.56
N PHE A 517 15.30 -26.48 18.85
CA PHE A 517 15.08 -26.91 17.47
C PHE A 517 14.88 -25.68 16.58
N LEU A 518 15.67 -25.59 15.52
CA LEU A 518 15.64 -24.50 14.55
C LEU A 518 15.13 -25.03 13.21
N ILE A 519 13.93 -24.62 12.82
CA ILE A 519 13.32 -24.97 11.53
C ILE A 519 13.77 -23.94 10.49
N LEU A 520 14.47 -24.39 9.44
CA LEU A 520 14.85 -23.54 8.30
C LEU A 520 13.65 -23.24 7.39
N GLY A 521 13.85 -22.44 6.35
CA GLY A 521 12.78 -22.00 5.46
C GLY A 521 12.10 -23.12 4.64
N GLU A 522 10.78 -23.02 4.52
CA GLU A 522 9.95 -23.88 3.67
C GLU A 522 9.98 -23.45 2.19
N PRO A 523 9.48 -24.27 1.25
CA PRO A 523 9.38 -23.86 -0.14
C PRO A 523 8.50 -22.62 -0.32
N GLN A 524 8.98 -21.66 -1.12
CA GLN A 524 8.27 -20.40 -1.39
C GLN A 524 8.42 -19.97 -2.86
N GLY A 525 7.46 -19.16 -3.34
CA GLY A 525 7.45 -18.64 -4.71
C GLY A 525 6.05 -18.34 -5.24
N ASP A 526 5.98 -17.84 -6.47
CA ASP A 526 4.69 -17.53 -7.11
C ASP A 526 3.89 -18.78 -7.44
N GLU A 527 4.56 -19.89 -7.76
CA GLU A 527 3.96 -21.19 -8.09
C GLU A 527 3.21 -21.82 -6.91
N PHE A 528 3.55 -21.42 -5.68
CA PHE A 528 2.88 -21.84 -4.46
C PHE A 528 1.55 -21.10 -4.27
N SER A 529 1.46 -19.84 -4.72
CA SER A 529 0.24 -19.04 -4.61
C SER A 529 -0.84 -19.55 -5.59
N PRO A 530 -2.02 -20.01 -5.09
CA PRO A 530 -3.10 -20.45 -5.96
C PRO A 530 -3.56 -19.39 -6.97
N VAL A 531 -3.59 -18.13 -6.53
CA VAL A 531 -4.01 -16.98 -7.33
C VAL A 531 -3.02 -16.71 -8.46
N LYS A 532 -1.74 -16.45 -8.14
CA LYS A 532 -0.68 -16.22 -9.13
C LYS A 532 -0.49 -17.40 -10.09
N THR A 533 -0.64 -18.64 -9.61
CA THR A 533 -0.59 -19.83 -10.47
C THR A 533 -1.68 -19.82 -11.52
N ALA A 534 -2.91 -19.44 -11.17
CA ALA A 534 -3.98 -19.30 -12.15
C ALA A 534 -3.81 -18.10 -13.08
N ARG A 535 -3.30 -16.97 -12.56
CA ARG A 535 -3.01 -15.76 -13.36
C ARG A 535 -2.00 -16.03 -14.48
N HIS A 536 -0.94 -16.77 -14.18
CA HIS A 536 0.20 -16.96 -15.10
C HIS A 536 0.36 -18.38 -15.63
N ASN A 537 -0.62 -19.26 -15.39
CA ASN A 537 -0.58 -20.67 -15.77
C ASN A 537 0.71 -21.38 -15.32
N LEU A 538 1.05 -21.23 -14.04
CA LEU A 538 2.30 -21.75 -13.50
C LEU A 538 2.27 -23.27 -13.31
N LYS A 539 3.46 -23.88 -13.35
CA LYS A 539 3.65 -25.33 -13.17
C LYS A 539 3.23 -25.76 -11.76
N PRO A 540 2.76 -27.00 -11.57
CA PRO A 540 2.34 -27.53 -10.26
C PRO A 540 3.53 -27.92 -9.35
N TYR A 541 4.74 -27.46 -9.65
CA TYR A 541 5.95 -27.72 -8.90
C TYR A 541 7.00 -26.64 -9.15
N VAL A 542 7.95 -26.53 -8.23
CA VAL A 542 9.17 -25.70 -8.38
C VAL A 542 10.41 -26.60 -8.26
N PRO A 543 11.41 -26.46 -9.15
CA PRO A 543 12.69 -27.14 -8.98
C PRO A 543 13.36 -26.76 -7.64
N LEU A 544 13.90 -27.74 -6.93
CA LEU A 544 14.50 -27.54 -5.60
C LEU A 544 15.64 -26.50 -5.62
N ASN A 545 16.47 -26.51 -6.66
CA ASN A 545 17.56 -25.53 -6.80
C ASN A 545 17.06 -24.08 -6.82
N LYS A 546 15.94 -23.82 -7.52
CA LYS A 546 15.32 -22.48 -7.55
C LYS A 546 14.81 -22.05 -6.18
N VAL A 547 14.27 -23.00 -5.39
CA VAL A 547 13.86 -22.72 -4.00
C VAL A 547 15.09 -22.40 -3.14
N VAL A 548 16.16 -23.19 -3.24
CA VAL A 548 17.40 -23.00 -2.48
C VAL A 548 18.07 -21.66 -2.83
N GLU A 549 18.09 -21.27 -4.10
CA GLU A 549 18.62 -19.96 -4.55
C GLU A 549 17.89 -18.78 -3.90
N SER A 550 16.58 -18.92 -3.65
CA SER A 550 15.79 -17.88 -2.96
C SER A 550 16.20 -17.65 -1.51
N TYR A 551 16.96 -18.57 -0.91
CA TYR A 551 17.44 -18.51 0.47
C TYR A 551 18.90 -18.06 0.60
N SER A 552 19.50 -17.47 -0.45
CA SER A 552 20.92 -17.05 -0.43
C SER A 552 21.29 -16.16 0.76
N LEU A 553 20.46 -15.16 1.10
CA LEU A 553 20.72 -14.29 2.26
C LEU A 553 20.54 -15.04 3.59
N HIS A 554 19.53 -15.90 3.71
CA HIS A 554 19.31 -16.71 4.90
C HIS A 554 20.47 -17.66 5.15
N ASN A 555 20.97 -18.31 4.10
CA ASN A 555 22.10 -19.24 4.21
C ASN A 555 23.37 -18.51 4.65
N HIS A 556 23.60 -17.29 4.15
CA HIS A 556 24.70 -16.44 4.62
C HIS A 556 24.51 -16.03 6.09
N ALA A 557 23.33 -15.55 6.48
CA ALA A 557 23.08 -15.16 7.87
C ALA A 557 23.17 -16.35 8.83
N LEU A 558 22.67 -17.51 8.43
CA LEU A 558 22.74 -18.77 9.19
C LEU A 558 24.19 -19.19 9.43
N SER A 559 25.10 -19.03 8.45
CA SER A 559 26.52 -19.38 8.63
C SER A 559 27.27 -18.45 9.59
N GLU A 560 26.73 -17.25 9.85
CA GLU A 560 27.34 -16.25 10.74
C GLU A 560 26.83 -16.35 12.19
N LEU A 561 25.78 -17.12 12.46
CA LEU A 561 25.26 -17.31 13.81
C LEU A 561 26.26 -18.08 14.68
N LYS A 562 26.53 -17.54 15.88
CA LYS A 562 27.50 -18.11 16.82
C LYS A 562 26.86 -19.10 17.79
N GLU A 563 25.56 -18.99 18.01
CA GLU A 563 24.83 -19.78 19.02
C GLU A 563 24.20 -21.06 18.48
N LEU A 564 24.54 -21.47 17.25
CA LEU A 564 24.03 -22.70 16.61
C LEU A 564 24.59 -24.01 17.20
N ASN A 565 25.69 -23.96 17.96
CA ASN A 565 26.18 -25.14 18.66
C ASN A 565 25.10 -25.65 19.65
N ASP A 566 24.89 -26.96 19.68
CA ASP A 566 23.86 -27.64 20.48
C ASP A 566 22.41 -27.25 20.12
N VAL A 567 22.19 -26.71 18.91
CA VAL A 567 20.86 -26.48 18.33
C VAL A 567 20.57 -27.54 17.25
N ASN A 568 19.42 -28.19 17.35
CA ASN A 568 18.96 -29.16 16.36
C ASN A 568 18.37 -28.45 15.13
N VAL A 569 19.14 -28.34 14.05
CA VAL A 569 18.70 -27.68 12.82
C VAL A 569 17.92 -28.66 11.93
N ILE A 570 16.70 -28.28 11.53
CA ILE A 570 15.81 -29.07 10.68
C ILE A 570 15.60 -28.32 9.37
N ASN A 571 15.86 -28.98 8.24
CA ASN A 571 15.57 -28.44 6.91
C ASN A 571 14.27 -29.02 6.34
N PRO A 572 13.15 -28.26 6.30
CA PRO A 572 11.88 -28.74 5.75
C PRO A 572 11.96 -29.16 4.29
N LEU A 573 12.89 -28.61 3.50
CA LEU A 573 13.04 -28.94 2.08
C LEU A 573 13.31 -30.43 1.86
N ASN A 574 13.98 -31.10 2.81
CA ASN A 574 14.24 -32.55 2.75
C ASN A 574 12.97 -33.41 2.84
N TYR A 575 11.88 -32.84 3.36
CA TYR A 575 10.60 -33.52 3.58
C TYR A 575 9.53 -33.07 2.59
N LEU A 576 9.55 -31.79 2.25
CA LEU A 576 8.57 -31.13 1.39
C LEU A 576 8.92 -31.26 -0.10
N CYS A 577 10.19 -31.46 -0.44
CA CYS A 577 10.65 -31.64 -1.81
C CYS A 577 11.19 -33.06 -2.00
N LYS A 578 10.76 -33.71 -3.09
CA LYS A 578 11.17 -35.08 -3.46
C LYS A 578 11.61 -35.10 -4.91
N ASP A 579 12.59 -35.95 -5.22
CA ASP A 579 13.08 -36.14 -6.60
C ASP A 579 13.51 -34.82 -7.28
N GLY A 580 14.08 -33.89 -6.49
CA GLY A 580 14.55 -32.59 -6.97
C GLY A 580 13.46 -31.55 -7.22
N VAL A 581 12.20 -31.80 -6.84
CA VAL A 581 11.09 -30.85 -7.02
C VAL A 581 10.27 -30.67 -5.74
N CYS A 582 9.74 -29.46 -5.57
CA CYS A 582 8.82 -29.08 -4.50
C CYS A 582 7.41 -28.94 -5.11
N PRO A 583 6.47 -29.86 -4.84
CA PRO A 583 5.15 -29.82 -5.44
C PRO A 583 4.27 -28.73 -4.80
N THR A 584 3.39 -28.12 -5.60
CA THR A 584 2.52 -27.02 -5.15
C THR A 584 1.03 -27.37 -5.17
N ARG A 585 0.64 -28.36 -5.99
CA ARG A 585 -0.74 -28.85 -6.12
C ARG A 585 -0.81 -30.22 -6.77
N ASP A 586 -1.94 -30.90 -6.59
CA ASP A 586 -2.35 -32.08 -7.38
C ASP A 586 -3.68 -31.78 -8.10
N GLY A 587 -3.65 -31.73 -9.43
CA GLY A 587 -4.77 -31.22 -10.23
C GLY A 587 -5.18 -29.81 -9.79
N ASN A 588 -6.44 -29.68 -9.36
CA ASN A 588 -6.98 -28.42 -8.81
C ASN A 588 -6.79 -28.30 -7.29
N ASN A 589 -6.28 -29.32 -6.59
CA ASN A 589 -6.10 -29.28 -5.14
C ASN A 589 -4.77 -28.62 -4.78
N PHE A 590 -4.81 -27.33 -4.41
CA PHE A 590 -3.64 -26.57 -3.97
C PHE A 590 -3.21 -26.96 -2.56
N PHE A 591 -1.91 -27.12 -2.36
CA PHE A 591 -1.31 -27.49 -1.07
C PHE A 591 -1.04 -26.26 -0.17
N TYR A 592 -0.90 -25.10 -0.79
CA TYR A 592 -0.60 -23.82 -0.17
C TYR A 592 -1.76 -22.85 -0.38
N ARG A 593 -1.90 -21.89 0.53
CA ARG A 593 -2.95 -20.86 0.46
C ARG A 593 -2.47 -19.58 -0.25
N ASP A 594 -1.18 -19.33 -0.19
CA ASP A 594 -0.48 -18.19 -0.78
C ASP A 594 0.93 -18.62 -1.21
N SER A 595 1.86 -17.68 -1.34
CA SER A 595 3.20 -17.94 -1.88
C SER A 595 4.13 -18.75 -0.97
N ASN A 596 3.76 -19.05 0.28
CA ASN A 596 4.65 -19.71 1.25
C ASN A 596 3.93 -20.47 2.38
N HIS A 597 2.67 -20.17 2.69
CA HIS A 597 1.94 -20.84 3.76
C HIS A 597 1.18 -22.09 3.28
N MET A 598 1.40 -23.20 3.99
CA MET A 598 0.69 -24.45 3.73
C MET A 598 -0.75 -24.39 4.23
N ARG A 599 -1.64 -25.11 3.55
CA ARG A 599 -2.99 -25.35 4.06
C ARG A 599 -2.96 -26.33 5.24
N PRO A 600 -3.84 -26.19 6.24
CA PRO A 600 -3.84 -27.03 7.44
C PRO A 600 -3.82 -28.55 7.19
N TRP A 601 -4.59 -29.03 6.21
CA TRP A 601 -4.63 -30.46 5.88
C TRP A 601 -3.28 -30.95 5.31
N TYR A 602 -2.61 -30.14 4.48
CA TYR A 602 -1.33 -30.49 3.88
C TYR A 602 -0.22 -30.45 4.93
N ALA A 603 -0.24 -29.46 5.81
CA ALA A 603 0.64 -29.39 6.98
C ALA A 603 0.50 -30.66 7.86
N LYS A 604 -0.74 -31.10 8.13
CA LYS A 604 -1.00 -32.33 8.87
C LYS A 604 -0.42 -33.60 8.21
N GLU A 605 -0.30 -33.63 6.88
CA GLU A 605 0.27 -34.78 6.17
C GLU A 605 1.79 -34.74 6.01
N LYS A 606 2.38 -33.54 5.85
CA LYS A 606 3.77 -33.40 5.37
C LYS A 606 4.78 -32.96 6.41
N LEU A 607 4.36 -32.47 7.58
CA LEU A 607 5.29 -32.00 8.62
C LEU A 607 5.81 -33.13 9.53
N SER A 608 6.07 -34.30 8.95
CA SER A 608 6.53 -35.48 9.70
C SER A 608 7.86 -35.28 10.43
N TYR A 609 8.66 -34.30 10.00
CA TYR A 609 9.89 -33.89 10.67
C TYR A 609 9.67 -33.33 12.09
N LEU A 610 8.43 -33.02 12.49
CA LEU A 610 8.10 -32.61 13.85
C LEU A 610 7.90 -33.81 14.79
N SER A 611 7.67 -35.02 14.28
CA SER A 611 7.45 -36.21 15.11
C SER A 611 8.57 -36.48 16.12
N PRO A 612 9.87 -36.44 15.75
CA PRO A 612 10.96 -36.69 16.70
C PRO A 612 11.04 -35.64 17.82
N ILE A 613 10.58 -34.41 17.57
CA ILE A 613 10.55 -33.34 18.57
C ILE A 613 9.52 -33.67 19.66
N LEU A 614 8.39 -34.28 19.26
CA LEU A 614 7.22 -34.51 20.10
C LEU A 614 7.21 -35.88 20.81
N SER A 615 8.17 -36.76 20.49
CA SER A 615 8.27 -38.13 21.01
C SER A 615 8.89 -38.27 22.40
#